data_AF-A0A8T0TGV0-F1
#
_entry.id   AF-A0A8T0TGV0-F1
#
_cell.length_a   1.000
_cell.length_b   1.000
_cell.length_c   1.000
_cell.angle_alpha   90.00
_cell.angle_beta   90.00
_cell.angle_gamma   90.00
#
_symmetry.space_group_name_H-M   'P 1'
#
loop_
_entity.id
_entity.type
_entity.pdbx_description
1 polymer ?
#
loop_
_entity_poly.entity_id
_entity_poly.type
_entity_poly.pdbx_seq_one_letter_code
_entity_poly.pdbx_strand_id
1 'polypeptide(L)'
;MYDSLTRQNYKSYIFIPYNYGYHWVLLILAVETSNLVVFDSMRNSKSTIQHIIDPLNRVWKKFVKANKECGQWSPELNIKMDYPCARQKTRN
;
A
#
# COMPACT_ATOMS: atom_id res chain seq x y z
N MET A 1 12.69 -2.93 1.06
CA MET A 1 11.48 -2.06 0.99
C MET A 1 11.82 -0.59 1.19
N TYR A 2 12.52 -0.20 2.27
CA TYR A 2 12.97 1.19 2.48
C TYR A 2 13.77 1.76 1.29
N ASP A 3 14.82 1.07 0.86
CA ASP A 3 15.66 1.53 -0.27
C ASP A 3 14.88 1.68 -1.57
N SER A 4 13.83 0.87 -1.76
CA SER A 4 12.95 0.96 -2.93
C SER A 4 12.10 2.22 -2.91
N LEU A 5 11.60 2.62 -1.73
CA LEU A 5 10.85 3.87 -1.58
C LEU A 5 11.75 5.07 -1.82
N THR A 6 12.96 5.06 -1.27
CA THR A 6 13.94 6.14 -1.50
C THR A 6 14.30 6.25 -2.99
N ARG A 7 14.53 5.12 -3.67
CA ARG A 7 14.86 5.11 -5.11
C ARG A 7 13.70 5.49 -6.03
N GLN A 8 12.46 5.45 -5.55
CA GLN A 8 11.25 5.70 -6.35
C GLN A 8 10.43 6.87 -5.80
N ASN A 9 10.99 7.68 -4.89
CA ASN A 9 10.27 8.76 -4.22
C ASN A 9 9.80 9.88 -5.16
N TYR A 10 10.38 9.97 -6.35
CA TYR A 10 9.98 10.91 -7.41
C TYR A 10 8.76 10.41 -8.21
N LYS A 11 8.28 9.19 -7.96
CA LYS A 11 7.09 8.65 -8.62
C LYS A 11 5.85 9.03 -7.81
N SER A 12 4.79 9.47 -8.48
CA SER A 12 3.49 9.70 -7.83
C SER A 12 2.86 8.41 -7.30
N TYR A 13 3.11 7.27 -7.97
CA TYR A 13 2.56 5.96 -7.63
C TYR A 13 3.63 4.87 -7.63
N ILE A 14 3.58 4.00 -6.62
CA ILE A 14 4.39 2.78 -6.53
C ILE A 14 3.43 1.59 -6.44
N PHE A 15 3.56 0.65 -7.37
CA PHE A 15 2.73 -0.55 -7.45
C PHE A 15 3.46 -1.74 -6.80
N ILE A 16 2.78 -2.39 -5.86
CA ILE A 16 3.33 -3.51 -5.08
C ILE A 16 2.39 -4.72 -5.29
N PRO A 17 2.70 -5.62 -6.24
CA PRO A 17 1.99 -6.88 -6.34
C PRO A 17 2.35 -7.76 -5.14
N TYR A 18 1.34 -8.28 -4.46
CA TYR A 18 1.49 -9.14 -3.30
C TYR A 18 0.71 -10.43 -3.51
N ASN A 19 1.38 -11.57 -3.41
CA ASN A 19 0.75 -12.89 -3.48
C ASN A 19 0.68 -13.48 -2.07
N TYR A 20 -0.52 -13.85 -1.64
CA TYR A 20 -0.77 -14.58 -0.41
C TYR A 20 -1.71 -15.74 -0.68
N GLY A 21 -1.29 -16.96 -0.37
CA GLY A 21 -2.16 -18.14 -0.45
C GLY A 21 -2.82 -18.33 -1.82
N TYR A 22 -2.07 -18.15 -2.91
CA TYR A 22 -2.55 -18.24 -4.30
C TYR A 22 -3.54 -17.14 -4.72
N HIS A 23 -3.60 -16.06 -3.95
CA HIS A 23 -4.41 -14.88 -4.24
C HIS A 23 -3.53 -13.66 -4.44
N TRP A 24 -3.77 -12.92 -5.53
CA TRP A 24 -3.06 -11.69 -5.83
C TRP A 24 -3.82 -10.47 -5.30
N VAL A 25 -3.11 -9.66 -4.52
CA VAL A 25 -3.54 -8.36 -4.03
C VAL A 25 -2.59 -7.32 -4.62
N LEU A 26 -3.13 -6.26 -5.20
CA LEU A 26 -2.33 -5.13 -5.67
C LEU A 26 -2.41 -4.00 -4.65
N LEU A 27 -1.28 -3.61 -4.07
CA LEU A 27 -1.19 -2.38 -3.28
C LEU A 27 -0.64 -1.24 -4.14
N ILE A 28 -1.26 -0.07 -4.06
CA ILE A 28 -0.84 1.14 -4.75
C ILE A 28 -0.53 2.19 -3.69
N LEU A 29 0.75 2.52 -3.55
CA LEU A 29 1.18 3.63 -2.72
C LEU A 29 1.15 4.91 -3.54
N ALA A 30 0.22 5.81 -3.24
CA ALA A 30 0.16 7.15 -3.79
C ALA A 30 1.01 8.08 -2.89
N VAL A 31 2.24 8.32 -3.30
CA VAL A 31 3.29 8.97 -2.49
C VAL A 31 2.86 10.37 -2.06
N GLU A 32 2.35 11.17 -2.99
CA GLU A 32 1.94 12.56 -2.75
C GLU A 32 0.84 12.70 -1.70
N THR A 33 -0.09 11.74 -1.66
CA THR A 33 -1.27 11.80 -0.80
C THR A 33 -1.17 10.90 0.43
N SER A 34 -0.04 10.21 0.61
CA SER A 34 0.18 9.21 1.67
C SER A 34 -0.93 8.14 1.73
N ASN A 35 -1.56 7.83 0.59
CA ASN A 35 -2.62 6.83 0.52
C ASN A 35 -2.03 5.48 0.09
N LEU A 36 -2.45 4.41 0.76
CA LEU A 36 -2.23 3.04 0.32
C LEU A 36 -3.57 2.46 -0.13
N VAL A 37 -3.77 2.36 -1.44
CA VAL A 37 -4.98 1.77 -2.02
C VAL A 37 -4.75 0.28 -2.21
N VAL A 38 -5.68 -0.54 -1.72
CA VAL A 38 -5.61 -1.99 -1.83
C VAL A 38 -6.67 -2.48 -2.79
N PHE A 39 -6.22 -3.14 -3.86
CA PHE A 39 -7.05 -3.88 -4.80
C PHE A 39 -7.01 -5.36 -4.45
N ASP A 40 -8.09 -5.82 -3.84
CA ASP A 40 -8.32 -7.21 -3.50
C ASP A 40 -9.63 -7.67 -4.15
N SER A 41 -9.55 -8.54 -5.17
CA SER A 41 -10.72 -9.06 -5.89
C SER A 41 -11.59 -9.99 -5.03
N MET A 42 -11.04 -10.61 -3.98
CA MET A 42 -11.77 -11.42 -3.01
C MET A 42 -12.40 -10.57 -1.89
N ARG A 43 -12.04 -9.28 -1.78
CA ARG A 43 -12.51 -8.35 -0.75
C ARG A 43 -12.33 -8.91 0.66
N ASN A 44 -11.17 -9.50 0.93
CA ASN A 44 -10.84 -9.93 2.28
C ASN A 44 -10.84 -8.73 3.22
N SER A 45 -11.07 -9.00 4.50
CA SER A 45 -10.99 -7.96 5.53
C SER A 45 -9.55 -7.43 5.63
N LYS A 46 -9.42 -6.18 6.07
CA LYS A 46 -8.11 -5.54 6.33
C LYS A 46 -7.19 -6.43 7.18
N SER A 47 -7.75 -7.15 8.16
CA SER A 47 -7.02 -8.08 9.02
C SER A 47 -6.23 -9.14 8.23
N THR A 48 -6.77 -9.63 7.11
CA THR A 48 -6.14 -10.66 6.27
C THR A 48 -4.85 -10.19 5.60
N ILE A 49 -4.69 -8.87 5.44
CA ILE A 49 -3.51 -8.25 4.83
C ILE A 49 -2.77 -7.33 5.81
N GLN A 50 -3.12 -7.35 7.09
CA GLN A 50 -2.53 -6.47 8.08
C GLN A 50 -1.01 -6.71 8.23
N HIS A 51 -0.59 -7.97 8.06
CA HIS A 51 0.81 -8.38 8.12
C HIS A 51 1.69 -7.77 7.02
N ILE A 52 1.12 -7.30 5.91
CA ILE A 52 1.86 -6.54 4.88
C ILE A 52 1.69 -5.02 5.05
N ILE A 53 0.53 -4.57 5.54
CA ILE A 53 0.26 -3.16 5.83
C ILE A 53 1.17 -2.63 6.95
N ASP A 54 1.34 -3.38 8.04
CA ASP A 54 2.11 -2.92 9.20
C ASP A 54 3.59 -2.67 8.88
N PRO A 55 4.33 -3.60 8.22
CA PRO A 55 5.67 -3.31 7.75
C PRO A 55 5.73 -2.12 6.79
N LEU A 56 4.79 -2.00 5.85
CA LEU A 56 4.74 -0.87 4.91
C LEU A 56 4.60 0.46 5.65
N ASN A 57 3.69 0.54 6.63
CA ASN A 57 3.48 1.76 7.40
C ASN A 57 4.71 2.12 8.26
N ARG A 58 5.40 1.11 8.83
CA ARG A 58 6.67 1.34 9.55
C ARG A 58 7.76 1.90 8.64
N VAL A 59 7.88 1.36 7.44
CA VAL A 59 8.88 1.83 6.46
C VAL A 59 8.51 3.23 5.97
N TRP A 60 7.23 3.49 5.69
CA TRP A 60 6.73 4.82 5.33
C TRP A 60 7.04 5.87 6.40
N LYS A 61 6.76 5.57 7.67
CA LYS A 61 7.06 6.46 8.80
C LYS A 61 8.55 6.82 8.87
N LYS A 62 9.44 5.85 8.61
CA LYS A 62 10.90 6.10 8.51
C LYS A 62 11.22 7.00 7.33
N PHE A 63 10.62 6.73 6.16
CA PHE A 63 10.81 7.51 4.95
C PHE A 63 10.38 8.97 5.13
N VAL A 64 9.19 9.22 5.65
CA VAL A 64 8.69 10.57 5.94
C VAL A 64 9.59 11.28 6.95
N LYS A 65 10.03 10.58 8.01
CA LYS A 65 10.97 11.17 8.99
C LYS A 65 12.29 11.59 8.35
N ALA A 66 12.83 10.81 7.43
CA ALA A 66 14.10 11.09 6.76
C ALA A 66 14.00 12.20 5.69
N ASN A 67 12.79 12.46 5.17
CA ASN A 67 12.56 13.40 4.08
C ASN A 67 11.63 14.56 4.49
N LYS A 68 11.58 14.90 5.78
CA LYS A 68 10.68 15.93 6.35
C LYS A 68 10.79 17.30 5.66
N GLU A 69 11.95 17.62 5.11
CA GLU A 69 12.22 18.91 4.45
C GLU A 69 11.71 18.94 3.00
N CYS A 70 11.39 17.78 2.41
CA CYS A 70 11.07 17.64 0.99
C CYS A 70 9.56 17.57 0.69
N GLY A 71 8.69 17.52 1.71
CA GLY A 71 7.25 17.43 1.48
C GLY A 71 6.39 17.36 2.74
N GLN A 72 5.13 17.80 2.62
CA GLN A 72 4.11 17.66 3.66
C GLN A 72 3.35 16.33 3.50
N TRP A 73 4.01 15.22 3.83
CA TRP A 73 3.38 13.90 3.86
C TRP A 73 2.83 13.55 5.24
N SER A 74 1.73 12.78 5.26
CA SER A 74 1.24 12.20 6.51
C SER A 74 2.26 11.19 7.04
N PRO A 75 2.54 11.19 8.36
CA PRO A 75 3.48 10.24 8.96
C PRO A 75 2.98 8.78 8.90
N GLU A 76 1.68 8.58 8.68
CA GLU A 76 1.05 7.27 8.55
C GLU A 76 0.28 7.17 7.23
N LEU A 77 0.29 5.98 6.65
CA LEU A 77 -0.43 5.66 5.43
C LEU A 77 -1.94 5.62 5.70
N ASN A 78 -2.70 6.35 4.90
CA ASN A 78 -4.15 6.23 4.86
C ASN A 78 -4.57 5.05 3.98
N ILE A 79 -5.14 4.01 4.60
CA ILE A 79 -5.46 2.76 3.92
C ILE A 79 -6.85 2.83 3.30
N LYS A 80 -6.95 2.63 1.99
CA LYS A 80 -8.23 2.58 1.25
C LYS A 80 -8.47 1.20 0.66
N MET A 81 -9.63 0.61 0.96
CA MET A 81 -10.02 -0.74 0.49
C MET A 81 -11.41 -0.75 -0.18
N ASP A 82 -12.08 0.39 -0.21
CA ASP A 82 -13.45 0.60 -0.69
C ASP A 82 -13.55 0.83 -2.20
N TYR A 83 -12.51 0.48 -2.95
CA TYR A 83 -12.46 0.76 -4.39
C TYR A 83 -13.44 -0.10 -5.20
N PRO A 84 -14.04 0.45 -6.28
CA PRO A 84 -14.82 -0.33 -7.23
C PRO A 84 -13.91 -1.27 -8.05
N CYS A 85 -13.57 -2.42 -7.48
CA CYS A 85 -12.92 -3.53 -8.18
C CYS A 85 -13.90 -4.66 -8.49
N ALA A 86 -13.70 -5.31 -9.63
CA ALA A 86 -14.45 -6.50 -10.02
C ALA A 86 -14.22 -7.62 -9.00
N ARG A 87 -15.32 -8.24 -8.56
CA ARG A 87 -15.26 -9.31 -7.56
C ARG A 87 -14.91 -10.62 -8.25
N GLN A 88 -13.95 -11.35 -7.67
CA GLN A 88 -13.72 -12.72 -8.05
C GLN A 88 -14.97 -13.54 -7.67
N LYS A 89 -15.54 -14.24 -8.65
CA LYS A 89 -16.64 -15.17 -8.37
C LYS A 89 -16.07 -16.32 -7.54
N THR A 90 -16.69 -16.63 -6.41
CA THR A 90 -16.38 -17.84 -5.65
C THR A 90 -16.59 -19.02 -6.58
N ARG A 91 -15.55 -19.83 -6.80
CA ARG A 91 -15.74 -21.14 -7.45
C ARG A 91 -16.44 -22.02 -6.42
N ASN A 92 -17.68 -22.38 -6.70
CA ASN A 92 -18.38 -23.48 -6.03
C ASN A 92 -17.76 -24.81 -6.46
#